data_AF-A0A6I7WD50-F1
#
_entry.id   AF-A0A6I7WD50-F1
#
_cell.length_a   1.000
_cell.length_b   1.000
_cell.length_c   1.000
_cell.angle_alpha   90.00
_cell.angle_beta   90.00
_cell.angle_gamma   90.00
#
_symmetry.space_group_name_H-M   'P 1'
#
loop_
_entity.id
_entity.type
_entity.pdbx_description
1 polymer ?
#
loop_
_entity_poly.entity_id
_entity_poly.type
_entity_poly.pdbx_seq_one_letter_code
_entity_poly.pdbx_strand_id
1 'polypeptide(L)'
;MAIKENTHKVMDSQQLLPVNSEATLASAFPHKDRSITTRLGYKIEVKDDSGAWLQKIIWTDDNGSATLIKTDMFFTGQADIDQITSAFLHHLLIRYLGGSIQNYAQGVELFTSEIIQGKGIEDALNIAITHIHRDSDLTAIKRLVEWFIAYELPDLTYDFAEEILKLSRGGDQNTYSSLFTLDAELGPFTREENAILKKALIDPYIHLEDRVILALCMTFGLRPIQISLLKQSDFIERADMGISYLNVPRVKQGQPTRRTQFTKRVLNPESATLIKDLISIHQNVYADLNLSDPPLIMRRTESFSRKEEH
;
A
#
# COMPACT_ATOMS: atom_id res chain seq x y z
N MET A 1 -85.56 15.58 -14.18
CA MET A 1 -84.40 15.86 -15.05
C MET A 1 -83.25 16.27 -14.15
N ALA A 2 -82.13 15.55 -14.25
CA ALA A 2 -80.89 15.80 -13.51
C ALA A 2 -80.40 17.25 -13.73
N ILE A 3 -79.60 17.89 -12.87
CA ILE A 3 -78.26 17.48 -12.42
C ILE A 3 -77.86 18.30 -11.17
N LYS A 4 -77.48 17.57 -10.10
CA LYS A 4 -76.32 17.70 -9.18
C LYS A 4 -75.98 19.07 -8.57
N GLU A 5 -76.12 19.22 -7.25
CA GLU A 5 -75.27 18.75 -6.12
C GLU A 5 -74.19 19.79 -5.78
N ASN A 6 -74.32 20.53 -4.67
CA ASN A 6 -74.10 20.16 -3.25
C ASN A 6 -72.66 20.50 -2.82
N THR A 7 -72.48 21.54 -1.99
CA THR A 7 -72.19 21.48 -0.53
C THR A 7 -70.69 21.48 -0.22
N HIS A 8 -70.12 22.02 0.87
CA HIS A 8 -70.57 22.43 2.20
C HIS A 8 -69.66 23.61 2.67
N LYS A 9 -70.19 24.66 3.29
CA LYS A 9 -70.45 24.84 4.74
C LYS A 9 -69.16 24.89 5.60
N VAL A 10 -68.84 26.11 6.01
CA VAL A 10 -67.82 26.52 6.99
C VAL A 10 -68.45 26.53 8.39
N MET A 11 -67.60 26.40 9.42
CA MET A 11 -67.81 26.45 10.89
C MET A 11 -68.11 25.08 11.54
N ASP A 12 -67.56 24.72 12.69
CA ASP A 12 -66.50 25.23 13.59
C ASP A 12 -66.40 24.14 14.67
N SER A 13 -65.21 23.71 15.07
CA SER A 13 -65.06 22.89 16.28
C SER A 13 -63.59 22.76 16.67
N GLN A 14 -63.26 23.51 17.71
CA GLN A 14 -62.11 23.31 18.58
C GLN A 14 -61.93 21.82 18.92
N GLN A 15 -60.81 21.23 18.53
CA GLN A 15 -60.24 20.07 19.20
C GLN A 15 -58.78 20.36 19.55
N LEU A 16 -58.60 20.45 20.87
CA LEU A 16 -57.38 20.46 21.65
C LEU A 16 -56.24 19.64 21.04
N LEU A 17 -55.11 20.30 20.77
CA LEU A 17 -53.82 19.60 20.66
C LEU A 17 -53.00 19.92 21.92
N PRO A 18 -52.36 18.90 22.53
CA PRO A 18 -51.72 19.03 23.81
C PRO A 18 -50.50 19.94 23.73
N VAL A 19 -50.46 20.88 24.68
CA VAL A 19 -49.27 21.62 25.10
C VAL A 19 -48.32 20.62 25.76
N ASN A 20 -47.03 20.74 25.42
CA ASN A 20 -45.87 19.95 25.88
C ASN A 20 -45.62 18.60 25.19
N SER A 21 -44.83 18.66 24.12
CA SER A 21 -43.62 17.86 24.09
C SER A 21 -42.47 18.84 23.89
N GLU A 22 -41.68 19.04 24.95
CA GLU A 22 -40.32 19.52 24.81
C GLU A 22 -39.67 18.65 23.73
N ALA A 23 -39.46 19.22 22.54
CA ALA A 23 -38.48 18.67 21.63
C ALA A 23 -37.15 18.83 22.38
N THR A 24 -36.77 17.79 23.11
CA THR A 24 -35.39 17.54 23.48
C THR A 24 -34.63 17.52 22.16
N LEU A 25 -34.13 18.69 21.75
CA LEU A 25 -33.05 18.82 20.80
C LEU A 25 -31.91 18.01 21.41
N ALA A 26 -31.84 16.73 21.05
CA ALA A 26 -30.70 15.90 21.39
C ALA A 26 -29.47 16.69 20.99
N SER A 27 -28.57 16.95 21.94
CA SER A 27 -27.39 17.77 21.66
C SER A 27 -26.61 17.07 20.56
N ALA A 28 -26.61 17.65 19.36
CA ALA A 28 -25.93 17.08 18.22
C ALA A 28 -24.45 16.84 18.59
N PHE A 29 -23.94 15.65 18.26
CA PHE A 29 -22.55 15.31 18.53
C PHE A 29 -21.65 16.37 17.86
N PRO A 30 -20.73 17.03 18.60
CA PRO A 30 -20.01 18.18 18.06
C PRO A 30 -19.25 17.81 16.80
N HIS A 31 -19.32 18.65 15.75
CA HIS A 31 -18.67 18.37 14.46
C HIS A 31 -17.18 18.05 14.58
N LYS A 32 -16.47 18.64 15.56
CA LYS A 32 -15.06 18.33 15.84
C LYS A 32 -14.84 16.86 16.22
N ASP A 33 -15.82 16.23 16.85
CA ASP A 33 -15.76 14.86 17.36
C ASP A 33 -16.37 13.85 16.35
N ARG A 34 -17.02 14.37 15.28
CA ARG A 34 -17.53 13.59 14.15
C ARG A 34 -16.56 13.47 12.98
N SER A 35 -15.52 14.31 12.97
CA SER A 35 -14.55 14.38 11.88
C SER A 35 -13.18 13.90 12.35
N ILE A 36 -12.46 13.25 11.44
CA ILE A 36 -11.06 12.90 11.64
C ILE A 36 -10.18 13.63 10.62
N THR A 37 -8.89 13.72 10.93
CA THR A 37 -7.88 14.13 9.95
C THR A 37 -7.20 12.87 9.42
N THR A 38 -7.26 12.65 8.11
CA THR A 38 -6.60 11.52 7.47
C THR A 38 -5.09 11.68 7.52
N ARG A 39 -4.36 10.60 7.22
CA ARG A 39 -2.90 10.64 7.08
C ARG A 39 -2.39 11.69 6.06
N LEU A 40 -3.21 12.03 5.06
CA LEU A 40 -2.87 13.03 4.04
C LEU A 40 -3.27 14.46 4.45
N GLY A 41 -3.81 14.64 5.66
CA GLY A 41 -4.21 15.94 6.19
C GLY A 41 -5.63 16.39 5.80
N TYR A 42 -6.41 15.55 5.10
CA TYR A 42 -7.81 15.87 4.78
C TYR A 42 -8.69 15.71 6.01
N LYS A 43 -9.61 16.66 6.24
CA LYS A 43 -10.64 16.53 7.26
C LYS A 43 -11.87 15.85 6.65
N ILE A 44 -12.23 14.68 7.16
CA ILE A 44 -13.35 13.87 6.66
C ILE A 44 -14.32 13.62 7.81
N GLU A 45 -15.61 13.80 7.56
CA GLU A 45 -16.67 13.42 8.49
C GLU A 45 -16.89 11.92 8.42
N VAL A 46 -16.91 11.27 9.59
CA VAL A 46 -16.99 9.81 9.72
C VAL A 46 -18.11 9.34 10.63
N LYS A 47 -18.73 10.27 11.37
CA LYS A 47 -19.90 10.01 12.21
C LYS A 47 -21.02 10.99 11.91
N ASP A 48 -22.26 10.56 12.12
CA ASP A 48 -23.45 11.41 11.99
C ASP A 48 -23.70 12.27 13.24
N ASP A 49 -24.78 13.05 13.20
CA ASP A 49 -25.19 13.95 14.30
C ASP A 49 -25.52 13.23 15.61
N SER A 50 -25.79 11.92 15.56
CA SER A 50 -26.03 11.08 16.75
C SER A 50 -24.73 10.49 17.33
N GLY A 51 -23.61 10.62 16.62
CA GLY A 51 -22.33 10.01 16.98
C GLY A 51 -22.15 8.58 16.47
N ALA A 52 -23.10 8.05 15.68
CA ALA A 52 -23.00 6.76 15.02
C ALA A 52 -22.09 6.84 13.79
N TRP A 53 -21.42 5.74 13.44
CA TRP A 53 -20.57 5.68 12.25
C TRP A 53 -21.40 5.86 10.97
N LEU A 54 -20.90 6.68 10.04
CA LEU A 54 -21.49 6.77 8.72
C LEU A 54 -21.33 5.44 7.99
N GLN A 55 -22.42 4.86 7.50
CA GLN A 55 -22.41 3.58 6.77
C GLN A 55 -21.39 3.52 5.63
N LYS A 56 -21.13 4.69 5.00
CA LYS A 56 -20.20 4.85 3.89
C LYS A 56 -19.40 6.12 4.08
N ILE A 57 -18.08 6.00 3.99
CA ILE A 57 -17.13 7.11 4.05
C ILE A 57 -16.44 7.24 2.69
N ILE A 58 -16.52 8.43 2.08
CA ILE A 58 -15.79 8.72 0.85
C ILE A 58 -14.35 9.10 1.23
N TRP A 59 -13.40 8.26 0.81
CA TRP A 59 -11.98 8.40 1.13
C TRP A 59 -11.19 8.91 -0.06
N THR A 60 -10.79 10.17 -0.03
CA THR A 60 -10.03 10.82 -1.11
C THR A 60 -8.53 10.53 -1.03
N ASP A 61 -7.89 10.42 -2.19
CA ASP A 61 -6.45 10.22 -2.37
C ASP A 61 -5.84 11.39 -3.18
N ASP A 62 -4.53 11.61 -3.05
CA ASP A 62 -3.82 12.77 -3.67
C ASP A 62 -3.71 12.68 -5.19
N ASN A 63 -4.05 11.52 -5.76
CA ASN A 63 -4.11 11.28 -7.20
C ASN A 63 -5.48 11.60 -7.81
N GLY A 64 -6.42 12.16 -7.04
CA GLY A 64 -7.78 12.47 -7.48
C GLY A 64 -8.74 11.27 -7.51
N SER A 65 -8.31 10.09 -7.04
CA SER A 65 -9.20 8.94 -6.85
C SER A 65 -9.91 9.01 -5.50
N ALA A 66 -11.08 8.37 -5.42
CA ALA A 66 -11.83 8.20 -4.18
C ALA A 66 -12.17 6.73 -3.98
N THR A 67 -11.96 6.22 -2.76
CA THR A 67 -12.38 4.88 -2.34
C THR A 67 -13.60 5.00 -1.45
N LEU A 68 -14.59 4.14 -1.65
CA LEU A 68 -15.76 4.07 -0.79
C LEU A 68 -15.53 3.04 0.33
N ILE A 69 -15.35 3.51 1.56
CA ILE A 69 -15.18 2.64 2.73
C ILE A 69 -16.56 2.32 3.30
N LYS A 70 -16.88 1.03 3.37
CA LYS A 70 -18.10 0.51 3.98
C LYS A 70 -17.84 0.17 5.45
N THR A 71 -18.50 0.86 6.38
CA THR A 71 -18.23 0.70 7.82
C THR A 71 -19.05 -0.41 8.45
N ASP A 72 -20.18 -0.78 7.84
CA ASP A 72 -21.05 -1.89 8.26
C ASP A 72 -20.29 -3.21 8.37
N MET A 73 -19.27 -3.42 7.54
CA MET A 73 -18.37 -4.59 7.60
C MET A 73 -17.69 -4.80 8.96
N PHE A 74 -17.55 -3.74 9.78
CA PHE A 74 -16.88 -3.81 11.08
C PHE A 74 -17.81 -4.08 12.26
N PHE A 75 -19.13 -3.95 12.08
CA PHE A 75 -20.07 -3.96 13.20
C PHE A 75 -20.99 -5.17 13.14
N THR A 76 -21.22 -5.75 14.31
CA THR A 76 -21.96 -7.00 14.53
C THR A 76 -23.31 -6.74 15.20
N GLY A 77 -23.49 -5.57 15.82
CA GLY A 77 -24.61 -5.27 16.71
C GLY A 77 -24.39 -5.74 18.16
N GLN A 78 -23.29 -6.44 18.46
CA GLN A 78 -22.92 -6.82 19.82
C GLN A 78 -22.02 -5.76 20.44
N ALA A 79 -22.45 -5.18 21.57
CA ALA A 79 -21.80 -4.01 22.16
C ALA A 79 -20.31 -4.21 22.46
N ASP A 80 -19.94 -5.36 23.02
CA ASP A 80 -18.56 -5.66 23.43
C ASP A 80 -17.62 -5.74 22.22
N ILE A 81 -18.06 -6.38 21.13
CA ILE A 81 -17.30 -6.49 19.88
C ILE A 81 -17.27 -5.13 19.17
N ASP A 82 -18.41 -4.48 19.05
CA ASP A 82 -18.56 -3.22 18.32
C ASP A 82 -17.77 -2.07 18.96
N GLN A 83 -17.60 -2.08 20.28
CA GLN A 83 -16.71 -1.16 20.96
C GLN A 83 -15.26 -1.30 20.47
N ILE A 84 -14.77 -2.54 20.36
CA ILE A 84 -13.39 -2.82 19.95
C ILE A 84 -13.22 -2.53 18.46
N THR A 85 -14.15 -2.98 17.61
CA THR A 85 -14.07 -2.75 16.15
C THR A 85 -14.24 -1.27 15.80
N SER A 86 -15.00 -0.50 16.59
CA SER A 86 -15.08 0.97 16.47
C SER A 86 -13.72 1.63 16.71
N ALA A 87 -13.02 1.23 17.77
CA ALA A 87 -11.70 1.75 18.08
C ALA A 87 -10.66 1.32 17.02
N PHE A 88 -10.76 0.08 16.54
CA PHE A 88 -9.94 -0.43 15.45
C PHE A 88 -10.16 0.32 14.15
N LEU A 89 -11.41 0.53 13.73
CA LEU A 89 -11.76 1.31 12.54
C LEU A 89 -11.23 2.74 12.64
N HIS A 90 -11.39 3.40 13.78
CA HIS A 90 -10.83 4.73 14.00
C HIS A 90 -9.30 4.74 13.82
N HIS A 91 -8.59 3.75 14.38
CA HIS A 91 -7.15 3.58 14.18
C HIS A 91 -6.78 3.38 12.71
N LEU A 92 -7.57 2.60 11.96
CA LEU A 92 -7.32 2.35 10.55
C LEU A 92 -7.43 3.65 9.73
N LEU A 93 -8.51 4.40 9.95
CA LEU A 93 -8.80 5.62 9.20
C LEU A 93 -7.71 6.70 9.40
N ILE A 94 -7.15 6.86 10.60
CA ILE A 94 -6.13 7.89 10.82
C ILE A 94 -4.72 7.51 10.29
N ARG A 95 -4.47 6.23 9.94
CA ARG A 95 -3.11 5.74 9.60
C ARG A 95 -2.94 5.21 8.19
N TYR A 96 -4.00 4.70 7.57
CA TYR A 96 -3.91 3.98 6.31
C TYR A 96 -4.60 4.71 5.16
N LEU A 97 -4.24 4.32 3.93
CA LEU A 97 -4.91 4.78 2.72
C LEU A 97 -6.19 3.97 2.47
N GLY A 98 -7.12 4.53 1.70
CA GLY A 98 -8.45 3.95 1.46
C GLY A 98 -8.41 2.50 0.98
N GLY A 99 -7.53 2.17 0.03
CA GLY A 99 -7.38 0.80 -0.46
C GLY A 99 -6.91 -0.19 0.62
N SER A 100 -6.03 0.23 1.52
CA SER A 100 -5.60 -0.61 2.66
C SER A 100 -6.74 -0.79 3.66
N ILE A 101 -7.51 0.26 3.95
CA ILE A 101 -8.66 0.19 4.85
C ILE A 101 -9.72 -0.77 4.28
N GLN A 102 -9.96 -0.73 2.97
CA GLN A 102 -10.89 -1.64 2.31
C GLN A 102 -10.46 -3.11 2.41
N ASN A 103 -9.15 -3.38 2.30
CA ASN A 103 -8.62 -4.74 2.50
C ASN A 103 -8.84 -5.23 3.94
N TYR A 104 -8.65 -4.35 4.93
CA TYR A 104 -8.98 -4.67 6.33
C TYR A 104 -10.47 -4.93 6.51
N ALA A 105 -11.34 -4.07 5.96
CA ALA A 105 -12.78 -4.21 6.05
C ALA A 105 -13.27 -5.57 5.53
N GLN A 106 -12.78 -5.99 4.37
CA GLN A 106 -13.14 -7.28 3.77
C GLN A 106 -12.66 -8.48 4.59
N GLY A 107 -11.49 -8.40 5.23
CA GLY A 107 -11.03 -9.47 6.12
C GLY A 107 -11.79 -9.51 7.44
N VAL A 108 -12.13 -8.34 8.01
CA VAL A 108 -12.99 -8.23 9.21
C VAL A 108 -14.40 -8.76 8.95
N GLU A 109 -14.95 -8.52 7.76
CA GLU A 109 -16.26 -9.01 7.34
C GLU A 109 -16.40 -10.53 7.46
N LEU A 110 -15.32 -11.29 7.19
CA LEU A 110 -15.32 -12.75 7.34
C LEU A 110 -15.62 -13.20 8.78
N PHE A 111 -15.25 -12.40 9.77
CA PHE A 111 -15.54 -12.66 11.18
C PHE A 111 -16.91 -12.09 11.59
N THR A 112 -17.18 -10.84 11.25
CA THR A 112 -18.41 -10.16 11.68
C THR A 112 -19.66 -10.83 11.09
N SER A 113 -19.60 -11.36 9.88
CA SER A 113 -20.69 -12.11 9.26
C SER A 113 -21.07 -13.38 10.04
N GLU A 114 -20.10 -14.04 10.66
CA GLU A 114 -20.32 -15.27 11.45
C GLU A 114 -20.87 -14.94 12.84
N ILE A 115 -20.40 -13.84 13.46
CA ILE A 115 -20.99 -13.33 14.70
C ILE A 115 -22.46 -12.94 14.50
N ILE A 116 -22.78 -12.26 13.39
CA ILE A 116 -24.17 -11.90 13.05
C ILE A 116 -25.05 -13.15 12.86
N GLN A 117 -24.48 -14.26 12.37
CA GLN A 117 -25.16 -15.56 12.28
C GLN A 117 -25.30 -16.29 13.63
N GLY A 118 -24.85 -15.67 14.74
CA GLY A 118 -24.99 -16.19 16.09
C GLY A 118 -23.92 -17.21 16.49
N LYS A 119 -22.77 -17.22 15.80
CA LYS A 119 -21.61 -18.04 16.19
C LYS A 119 -20.91 -17.44 17.43
N GLY A 120 -20.31 -18.31 18.25
CA GLY A 120 -19.40 -17.88 19.30
C GLY A 120 -18.11 -17.29 18.72
N ILE A 121 -17.33 -16.56 19.53
CA ILE A 121 -16.16 -15.80 19.06
C ILE A 121 -15.09 -16.70 18.43
N GLU A 122 -14.69 -17.77 19.12
CA GLU A 122 -13.65 -18.69 18.59
C GLU A 122 -14.15 -19.47 17.38
N ASP A 123 -15.43 -19.88 17.37
CA ASP A 123 -16.04 -20.55 16.22
C ASP A 123 -16.10 -19.61 15.00
N ALA A 124 -16.48 -18.36 15.19
CA ALA A 124 -16.51 -17.34 14.15
C ALA A 124 -15.11 -17.08 13.58
N LEU A 125 -14.09 -16.99 14.43
CA LEU A 125 -12.70 -16.84 13.99
C LEU A 125 -12.20 -18.06 13.22
N ASN A 126 -12.49 -19.27 13.69
CA ASN A 126 -12.14 -20.51 12.99
C ASN A 126 -12.78 -20.55 11.60
N ILE A 127 -14.07 -20.25 11.50
CA ILE A 127 -14.78 -20.20 10.22
C ILE A 127 -14.18 -19.10 9.32
N ALA A 128 -13.94 -17.90 9.85
CA ALA A 128 -13.30 -16.82 9.09
C ALA A 128 -11.95 -17.24 8.50
N ILE A 129 -11.13 -17.95 9.28
CA ILE A 129 -9.82 -18.47 8.85
C ILE A 129 -9.95 -19.44 7.68
N THR A 130 -10.94 -20.34 7.72
CA THR A 130 -11.18 -21.27 6.60
C THR A 130 -11.65 -20.58 5.32
N HIS A 131 -12.25 -19.38 5.42
CA HIS A 131 -12.72 -18.58 4.29
C HIS A 131 -11.71 -17.51 3.84
N ILE A 132 -10.49 -17.50 4.40
CA ILE A 132 -9.44 -16.59 3.93
C ILE A 132 -9.09 -16.91 2.48
N HIS A 133 -9.19 -15.92 1.60
CA HIS A 133 -8.85 -16.05 0.19
C HIS A 133 -7.56 -15.31 -0.17
N ARG A 134 -7.22 -14.22 0.52
CA ARG A 134 -6.06 -13.36 0.28
C ARG A 134 -5.23 -13.19 1.54
N ASP A 135 -3.94 -12.89 1.37
CA ASP A 135 -3.02 -12.65 2.51
C ASP A 135 -3.41 -11.39 3.31
N SER A 136 -4.09 -10.44 2.65
CA SER A 136 -4.68 -9.28 3.31
C SER A 136 -5.79 -9.66 4.30
N ASP A 137 -6.52 -10.75 4.04
CA ASP A 137 -7.61 -11.19 4.92
C ASP A 137 -7.01 -11.79 6.20
N LEU A 138 -5.96 -12.62 6.08
CA LEU A 138 -5.21 -13.12 7.24
C LEU A 138 -4.58 -11.98 8.04
N THR A 139 -4.02 -10.98 7.36
CA THR A 139 -3.47 -9.79 8.02
C THR A 139 -4.54 -9.03 8.79
N ALA A 140 -5.75 -8.91 8.24
CA ALA A 140 -6.86 -8.24 8.88
C ALA A 140 -7.34 -9.01 10.12
N ILE A 141 -7.53 -10.34 10.01
CA ILE A 141 -7.93 -11.19 11.13
C ILE A 141 -6.89 -11.15 12.25
N LYS A 142 -5.59 -11.25 11.94
CA LYS A 142 -4.53 -11.14 12.95
C LYS A 142 -4.55 -9.80 13.68
N ARG A 143 -4.69 -8.70 12.94
CA ARG A 143 -4.79 -7.37 13.57
C ARG A 143 -6.05 -7.23 14.40
N LEU A 144 -7.17 -7.77 13.95
CA LEU A 144 -8.40 -7.78 14.74
C LEU A 144 -8.21 -8.56 16.06
N VAL A 145 -7.57 -9.73 16.02
CA VAL A 145 -7.27 -10.54 17.21
C VAL A 145 -6.33 -9.82 18.18
N GLU A 146 -5.30 -9.12 17.71
CA GLU A 146 -4.46 -8.29 18.58
C GLU A 146 -5.28 -7.22 19.32
N TRP A 147 -6.28 -6.63 18.66
CA TRP A 147 -7.19 -5.67 19.30
C TRP A 147 -8.12 -6.34 20.29
N PHE A 148 -8.63 -7.55 19.99
CA PHE A 148 -9.40 -8.33 20.95
C PHE A 148 -8.60 -8.68 22.21
N ILE A 149 -7.32 -9.06 22.06
CA ILE A 149 -6.41 -9.26 23.19
C ILE A 149 -6.23 -7.96 23.98
N ALA A 150 -5.95 -6.85 23.30
CA ALA A 150 -5.67 -5.57 23.95
C ALA A 150 -6.87 -5.00 24.74
N TYR A 151 -8.09 -5.37 24.33
CA TYR A 151 -9.34 -4.98 24.99
C TYR A 151 -9.92 -6.09 25.88
N GLU A 152 -9.20 -7.20 26.06
CA GLU A 152 -9.61 -8.33 26.90
C GLU A 152 -11.01 -8.86 26.54
N LEU A 153 -11.27 -9.07 25.24
CA LEU A 153 -12.57 -9.56 24.76
C LEU A 153 -12.96 -10.87 25.47
N PRO A 154 -14.14 -10.96 26.11
CA PRO A 154 -14.62 -12.17 26.75
C PRO A 154 -14.72 -13.35 25.76
N ASP A 155 -14.59 -14.57 26.27
CA ASP A 155 -14.73 -15.81 25.50
C ASP A 155 -13.72 -15.99 24.35
N LEU A 156 -12.64 -15.21 24.33
CA LEU A 156 -11.45 -15.46 23.51
C LEU A 156 -10.30 -15.94 24.41
N THR A 157 -9.89 -17.19 24.24
CA THR A 157 -8.74 -17.73 25.00
C THR A 157 -7.41 -17.22 24.43
N TYR A 158 -6.44 -16.97 25.32
CA TYR A 158 -5.11 -16.51 24.90
C TYR A 158 -4.38 -17.53 24.03
N ASP A 159 -4.51 -18.82 24.35
CA ASP A 159 -3.87 -19.90 23.59
C ASP A 159 -4.42 -19.92 22.15
N PHE A 160 -5.74 -19.85 21.98
CA PHE A 160 -6.36 -19.79 20.66
C PHE A 160 -5.97 -18.52 19.90
N ALA A 161 -5.95 -17.37 20.56
CA ALA A 161 -5.51 -16.13 19.94
C ALA A 161 -4.04 -16.21 19.48
N GLU A 162 -3.15 -16.82 20.28
CA GLU A 162 -1.75 -17.02 19.94
C GLU A 162 -1.58 -17.95 18.73
N GLU A 163 -2.38 -19.02 18.64
CA GLU A 163 -2.42 -19.90 17.47
C GLU A 163 -2.75 -19.13 16.20
N ILE A 164 -3.77 -18.26 16.23
CA ILE A 164 -4.14 -17.41 15.09
C ILE A 164 -2.98 -16.48 14.70
N LEU A 165 -2.32 -15.86 15.68
CA LEU A 165 -1.20 -14.95 15.41
C LEU A 165 0.00 -15.66 14.80
N LYS A 166 0.19 -16.95 15.09
CA LYS A 166 1.22 -17.82 14.50
C LYS A 166 0.88 -18.33 13.10
N LEU A 167 -0.40 -18.28 12.67
CA LEU A 167 -0.80 -18.75 11.34
C LEU A 167 -0.04 -18.02 10.24
N SER A 168 0.60 -18.75 9.34
CA SER A 168 1.16 -18.21 8.11
C SER A 168 0.55 -18.95 6.94
N ARG A 169 0.17 -18.25 5.88
CA ARG A 169 -0.11 -18.96 4.63
C ARG A 169 1.21 -19.55 4.12
N GLY A 170 1.17 -20.81 3.68
CA GLY A 170 2.31 -21.50 3.07
C GLY A 170 2.79 -20.70 1.85
N GLY A 171 3.76 -19.84 2.09
CA GLY A 171 4.13 -18.72 1.22
C GLY A 171 4.94 -17.65 1.95
N ASP A 172 4.78 -17.53 3.28
CA ASP A 172 5.59 -16.62 4.09
C ASP A 172 6.97 -17.21 4.40
N GLN A 173 7.89 -17.06 3.45
CA GLN A 173 9.20 -16.53 3.83
C GLN A 173 8.97 -15.10 4.35
N ASN A 174 8.66 -15.04 5.64
CA ASN A 174 8.75 -13.91 6.56
C ASN A 174 9.16 -12.58 5.89
N THR A 175 8.17 -11.76 5.51
CA THR A 175 8.39 -10.47 4.84
C THR A 175 9.31 -9.54 5.65
N TYR A 176 9.36 -9.69 6.98
CA TYR A 176 10.27 -8.95 7.85
C TYR A 176 11.71 -9.50 7.85
N SER A 177 11.89 -10.83 7.74
CA SER A 177 13.21 -11.41 7.46
C SER A 177 13.65 -11.09 6.03
N SER A 178 12.74 -10.98 5.06
CA SER A 178 13.02 -10.61 3.66
C SER A 178 13.53 -9.17 3.48
N LEU A 179 13.28 -8.29 4.46
CA LEU A 179 13.88 -6.96 4.53
C LEU A 179 15.37 -7.02 4.94
N PHE A 180 15.81 -8.12 5.57
CA PHE A 180 17.20 -8.37 5.99
C PHE A 180 17.89 -9.51 5.22
N THR A 181 17.15 -10.32 4.45
CA THR A 181 17.67 -11.40 3.62
C THR A 181 17.53 -11.03 2.15
N LEU A 182 18.55 -10.33 1.64
CA LEU A 182 18.77 -10.19 0.21
C LEU A 182 19.45 -11.42 -0.43
N ASP A 183 19.64 -12.49 0.36
CA ASP A 183 19.91 -13.85 -0.09
C ASP A 183 19.40 -14.80 0.99
N ALA A 184 18.50 -15.73 0.65
CA ALA A 184 17.91 -16.67 1.62
C ALA A 184 18.90 -17.75 2.07
N GLU A 185 20.01 -17.93 1.35
CA GLU A 185 21.06 -18.89 1.67
C GLU A 185 22.29 -18.24 2.31
N LEU A 186 22.68 -17.03 1.88
CA LEU A 186 23.94 -16.40 2.29
C LEU A 186 23.79 -15.12 3.14
N GLY A 187 22.59 -14.54 3.22
CA GLY A 187 22.38 -13.26 3.92
C GLY A 187 22.98 -12.05 3.20
N PRO A 188 23.02 -10.86 3.84
CA PRO A 188 23.61 -9.67 3.23
C PRO A 188 25.14 -9.80 3.13
N PHE A 189 25.74 -9.16 2.12
CA PHE A 189 27.20 -9.11 2.00
C PHE A 189 27.85 -8.62 3.29
N THR A 190 28.83 -9.39 3.77
CA THR A 190 29.75 -9.03 4.85
C THR A 190 30.55 -7.79 4.46
N ARG A 191 31.22 -7.19 5.46
CA ARG A 191 32.08 -6.01 5.21
C ARG A 191 33.24 -6.36 4.28
N GLU A 192 33.77 -7.56 4.41
CA GLU A 192 34.88 -8.10 3.63
C GLU A 192 34.45 -8.35 2.18
N GLU A 193 33.28 -8.93 1.95
CA GLU A 193 32.70 -9.08 0.61
C GLU A 193 32.40 -7.72 -0.04
N ASN A 194 31.84 -6.78 0.71
CA ASN A 194 31.65 -5.41 0.22
C ASN A 194 32.98 -4.74 -0.16
N ALA A 195 34.07 -5.02 0.55
CA ALA A 195 35.39 -4.51 0.20
C ALA A 195 35.91 -5.11 -1.11
N ILE A 196 35.64 -6.40 -1.36
CA ILE A 196 35.98 -7.07 -2.62
C ILE A 196 35.17 -6.47 -3.78
N LEU A 197 33.85 -6.28 -3.61
CA LEU A 197 32.99 -5.67 -4.62
C LEU A 197 33.40 -4.23 -4.94
N LYS A 198 33.79 -3.45 -3.93
CA LYS A 198 34.34 -2.09 -4.15
C LYS A 198 35.65 -2.11 -4.92
N LYS A 199 36.53 -3.09 -4.68
CA LYS A 199 37.76 -3.24 -5.48
C LYS A 199 37.45 -3.60 -6.93
N ALA A 200 36.45 -4.45 -7.16
CA ALA A 200 36.01 -4.83 -8.51
C ALA A 200 35.53 -3.63 -9.34
N LEU A 201 34.94 -2.60 -8.71
CA LEU A 201 34.50 -1.37 -9.41
C LEU A 201 35.63 -0.60 -10.09
N ILE A 202 36.86 -0.71 -9.60
CA ILE A 202 38.02 0.01 -10.14
C ILE A 202 38.98 -0.92 -10.90
N ASP A 203 38.69 -2.22 -10.94
CA ASP A 203 39.54 -3.21 -11.58
C ASP A 203 39.47 -3.08 -13.12
N PRO A 204 40.57 -2.78 -13.81
CA PRO A 204 40.57 -2.65 -15.27
C PRO A 204 40.35 -3.97 -16.02
N TYR A 205 40.53 -5.13 -15.36
CA TYR A 205 40.32 -6.45 -15.96
C TYR A 205 38.85 -6.86 -15.99
N ILE A 206 37.96 -6.14 -15.29
CA ILE A 206 36.51 -6.37 -15.32
C ILE A 206 35.88 -5.45 -16.37
N HIS A 207 34.99 -6.01 -17.20
CA HIS A 207 34.31 -5.25 -18.24
C HIS A 207 33.61 -4.02 -17.67
N LEU A 208 33.70 -2.89 -18.39
CA LEU A 208 33.07 -1.64 -17.96
C LEU A 208 31.56 -1.80 -17.76
N GLU A 209 30.90 -2.58 -18.61
CA GLU A 209 29.49 -2.95 -18.48
C GLU A 209 29.19 -3.54 -17.09
N ASP A 210 29.97 -4.54 -16.69
CA ASP A 210 29.78 -5.25 -15.42
C ASP A 210 30.08 -4.33 -14.24
N ARG A 211 31.10 -3.46 -14.35
CA ARG A 211 31.42 -2.46 -13.33
C ARG A 211 30.31 -1.42 -13.17
N VAL A 212 29.69 -0.98 -14.27
CA VAL A 212 28.55 -0.05 -14.23
C VAL A 212 27.33 -0.73 -13.61
N ILE A 213 27.02 -1.98 -13.98
CA ILE A 213 25.95 -2.76 -13.36
C ILE A 213 26.19 -2.88 -11.85
N LEU A 214 27.41 -3.27 -11.45
CA LEU A 214 27.78 -3.41 -10.05
C LEU A 214 27.64 -2.08 -9.30
N ALA A 215 28.09 -0.97 -9.88
CA ALA A 215 27.97 0.37 -9.27
C ALA A 215 26.50 0.74 -9.01
N LEU A 216 25.62 0.49 -9.99
CA LEU A 216 24.18 0.76 -9.88
C LEU A 216 23.51 -0.13 -8.83
N CYS A 217 23.87 -1.41 -8.77
CA CYS A 217 23.40 -2.34 -7.75
C CYS A 217 23.82 -1.91 -6.36
N MET A 218 25.11 -1.61 -6.16
CA MET A 218 25.64 -1.23 -4.84
C MET A 218 25.12 0.13 -4.36
N THR A 219 24.92 1.08 -5.27
CA THR A 219 24.53 2.46 -4.88
C THR A 219 23.02 2.59 -4.64
N PHE A 220 22.20 1.94 -5.47
CA PHE A 220 20.75 2.17 -5.46
C PHE A 220 19.91 0.91 -5.23
N GLY A 221 20.52 -0.28 -5.18
CA GLY A 221 19.79 -1.54 -5.05
C GLY A 221 18.85 -1.79 -6.23
N LEU A 222 19.24 -1.41 -7.45
CA LEU A 222 18.36 -1.55 -8.61
C LEU A 222 18.09 -3.03 -8.89
N ARG A 223 16.81 -3.36 -9.15
CA ARG A 223 16.43 -4.71 -9.56
C ARG A 223 16.94 -4.99 -10.99
N PRO A 224 17.26 -6.24 -11.35
CA PRO A 224 17.72 -6.60 -12.70
C PRO A 224 16.84 -6.03 -13.81
N ILE A 225 15.51 -6.12 -13.66
CA ILE A 225 14.57 -5.56 -14.66
C ILE A 225 14.66 -4.04 -14.80
N GLN A 226 14.96 -3.31 -13.73
CA GLN A 226 15.14 -1.86 -13.82
C GLN A 226 16.40 -1.53 -14.59
N ILE A 227 17.49 -2.27 -14.35
CA ILE A 227 18.77 -2.12 -15.06
C ILE A 227 18.58 -2.41 -16.55
N SER A 228 17.92 -3.53 -16.90
CA SER A 228 17.66 -3.91 -18.30
C SER A 228 16.78 -2.90 -19.06
N LEU A 229 15.98 -2.11 -18.36
CA LEU A 229 15.12 -1.09 -18.97
C LEU A 229 15.78 0.27 -19.10
N LEU A 230 16.97 0.49 -18.53
CA LEU A 230 17.68 1.76 -18.63
C LEU A 230 18.13 2.03 -20.07
N LYS A 231 18.01 3.29 -20.45
CA LYS A 231 18.42 3.84 -21.74
C LYS A 231 19.54 4.85 -21.53
N GLN A 232 20.35 5.09 -22.56
CA GLN A 232 21.38 6.12 -22.49
C GLN A 232 20.77 7.51 -22.25
N SER A 233 19.57 7.76 -22.79
CA SER A 233 18.78 8.98 -22.57
C SER A 233 18.31 9.20 -21.13
N ASP A 234 18.35 8.17 -20.27
CA ASP A 234 17.96 8.29 -18.87
C ASP A 234 19.06 8.94 -18.00
N PHE A 235 20.30 8.99 -18.49
CA PHE A 235 21.42 9.66 -17.82
C PHE A 235 21.38 11.16 -18.16
N ILE A 236 21.27 12.00 -17.14
CA ILE A 236 21.14 13.45 -17.29
C ILE A 236 22.24 14.15 -16.51
N GLU A 237 23.03 14.95 -17.22
CA GLU A 237 24.00 15.88 -16.64
C GLU A 237 23.39 17.28 -16.59
N ARG A 238 23.40 17.89 -15.39
CA ARG A 238 22.99 19.27 -15.18
C ARG A 238 24.19 20.11 -14.80
N ALA A 239 24.87 20.63 -15.83
CA ALA A 239 26.06 21.47 -15.69
C ALA A 239 25.81 22.73 -14.85
N ASP A 240 24.58 23.26 -14.88
CA ASP A 240 24.16 24.43 -14.10
C ASP A 240 24.12 24.18 -12.58
N MET A 241 23.92 22.93 -12.17
CA MET A 241 23.89 22.54 -10.75
C MET A 241 25.09 21.67 -10.35
N GLY A 242 25.96 21.31 -11.30
CA GLY A 242 27.09 20.41 -11.04
C GLY A 242 26.67 19.01 -10.60
N ILE A 243 25.46 18.56 -10.96
CA ILE A 243 24.92 17.25 -10.58
C ILE A 243 24.61 16.40 -11.81
N SER A 244 24.82 15.09 -11.66
CA SER A 244 24.36 14.09 -12.62
C SER A 244 23.35 13.18 -11.93
N TYR A 245 22.30 12.79 -12.64
CA TYR A 245 21.30 11.86 -12.11
C TYR A 245 20.80 10.90 -13.19
N LEU A 246 20.25 9.77 -12.72
CA LEU A 246 19.67 8.74 -13.55
C LEU A 246 18.15 8.71 -13.34
N ASN A 247 17.39 8.73 -14.43
CA ASN A 247 15.95 8.47 -14.40
C ASN A 247 15.71 6.96 -14.42
N VAL A 248 15.46 6.37 -13.25
CA VAL A 248 15.25 4.91 -13.15
C VAL A 248 13.77 4.57 -13.32
N PRO A 249 13.39 3.71 -14.29
CA PRO A 249 12.01 3.27 -14.45
C PRO A 249 11.46 2.60 -13.18
N ARG A 250 10.25 2.98 -12.77
CA ARG A 250 9.50 2.26 -11.74
C ARG A 250 8.88 1.02 -12.36
N VAL A 251 9.08 -0.12 -11.71
CA VAL A 251 8.51 -1.41 -12.14
C VAL A 251 7.77 -2.03 -10.97
N LYS A 252 6.43 -2.12 -11.09
CA LYS A 252 5.54 -2.85 -10.17
C LYS A 252 4.98 -4.07 -10.91
N GLN A 253 4.75 -5.17 -10.20
CA GLN A 253 4.06 -6.33 -10.76
C GLN A 253 2.64 -5.93 -11.24
N GLY A 254 2.20 -6.49 -12.37
CA GLY A 254 0.88 -6.26 -12.94
C GLY A 254 0.70 -4.96 -13.76
N GLN A 255 1.74 -4.15 -13.93
CA GLN A 255 1.67 -2.97 -14.81
C GLN A 255 2.00 -3.35 -16.27
N PRO A 256 1.07 -3.18 -17.22
CA PRO A 256 1.27 -3.57 -18.63
C PRO A 256 2.27 -2.67 -19.35
N THR A 257 2.35 -1.38 -18.97
CA THR A 257 3.26 -0.41 -19.58
C THR A 257 4.47 -0.17 -18.68
N ARG A 258 5.66 -0.41 -19.23
CA ARG A 258 6.96 -0.18 -18.57
C ARG A 258 7.53 1.17 -19.05
N ARG A 259 8.30 1.86 -18.21
CA ARG A 259 8.86 3.22 -18.48
C ARG A 259 7.84 4.37 -18.58
N THR A 260 6.69 4.27 -17.91
CA THR A 260 5.73 5.40 -17.79
C THR A 260 5.99 6.30 -16.58
N GLN A 261 6.65 5.76 -15.55
CA GLN A 261 6.99 6.47 -14.32
C GLN A 261 8.47 6.24 -14.00
N PHE A 262 9.14 7.31 -13.54
CA PHE A 262 10.56 7.30 -13.23
C PHE A 262 10.83 7.80 -11.81
N THR A 263 11.94 7.36 -11.24
CA THR A 263 12.49 7.91 -10.00
C THR A 263 13.86 8.48 -10.28
N LYS A 264 14.10 9.74 -9.91
CA LYS A 264 15.41 10.39 -10.07
C LYS A 264 16.38 9.86 -9.01
N ARG A 265 17.56 9.44 -9.44
CA ARG A 265 18.65 8.97 -8.56
C ARG A 265 19.89 9.81 -8.82
N VAL A 266 20.26 10.65 -7.85
CA VAL A 266 21.49 11.46 -7.94
C VAL A 266 22.69 10.53 -7.90
N LEU A 267 23.61 10.71 -8.85
CA LEU A 267 24.83 9.92 -9.00
C LEU A 267 25.97 10.59 -8.26
N ASN A 268 26.85 9.79 -7.66
CA ASN A 268 28.16 10.28 -7.24
C ASN A 268 29.06 10.50 -8.47
N PRO A 269 30.13 11.31 -8.36
CA PRO A 269 30.99 11.64 -9.50
C PRO A 269 31.63 10.41 -10.17
N GLU A 270 32.02 9.41 -9.39
CA GLU A 270 32.65 8.18 -9.88
C GLU A 270 31.69 7.36 -10.77
N SER A 271 30.46 7.14 -10.31
CA SER A 271 29.43 6.41 -11.06
C SER A 271 28.99 7.18 -12.31
N ALA A 272 28.91 8.51 -12.22
CA ALA A 272 28.61 9.36 -13.36
C ALA A 272 29.70 9.24 -14.44
N THR A 273 30.96 9.19 -14.04
CA THR A 273 32.11 9.02 -14.95
C THR A 273 32.07 7.65 -15.62
N LEU A 274 31.87 6.56 -14.85
CA LEU A 274 31.74 5.21 -15.41
C LEU A 274 30.61 5.08 -16.44
N ILE A 275 29.45 5.67 -16.15
CA ILE A 275 28.31 5.69 -17.07
C ILE A 275 28.64 6.49 -18.34
N LYS A 276 29.29 7.63 -18.19
CA LYS A 276 29.68 8.48 -19.33
C LYS A 276 30.67 7.78 -20.25
N ASP A 277 31.68 7.13 -19.67
CA ASP A 277 32.66 6.34 -20.41
C ASP A 277 31.97 5.19 -21.16
N LEU A 278 31.03 4.52 -20.51
CA LEU A 278 30.26 3.43 -21.12
C LEU A 278 29.44 3.93 -22.32
N ILE A 279 28.70 5.02 -22.15
CA ILE A 279 27.92 5.65 -23.22
C ILE A 279 28.83 6.01 -24.39
N SER A 280 29.98 6.65 -24.13
CA SER A 280 30.93 7.04 -25.17
C SER A 280 31.46 5.83 -25.94
N ILE A 281 31.83 4.75 -25.25
CA ILE A 281 32.27 3.52 -25.90
C ILE A 281 31.16 2.91 -26.74
N HIS A 282 29.93 2.83 -26.23
CA HIS A 282 28.80 2.26 -26.96
C HIS A 282 28.44 3.07 -28.20
N GLN A 283 28.50 4.39 -28.13
CA GLN A 283 28.29 5.26 -29.29
C GLN A 283 29.32 5.02 -30.39
N ASN A 284 30.55 4.65 -30.03
CA ASN A 284 31.60 4.30 -31.00
C ASN A 284 31.44 2.86 -31.53
N VAL A 285 31.21 1.89 -30.65
CA VAL A 285 31.17 0.45 -31.01
C VAL A 285 29.91 0.09 -31.80
N TYR A 286 28.79 0.74 -31.52
CA TYR A 286 27.49 0.46 -32.13
C TYR A 286 27.00 1.60 -33.02
N ALA A 287 27.91 2.45 -33.51
CA ALA A 287 27.60 3.61 -34.34
C ALA A 287 26.80 3.23 -35.60
N ASP A 288 27.09 2.06 -36.15
CA ASP A 288 26.50 1.46 -37.33
C ASP A 288 25.05 0.97 -37.12
N LEU A 289 24.64 0.68 -35.89
CA LEU A 289 23.29 0.21 -35.58
C LEU A 289 22.23 1.33 -35.65
N ASN A 290 22.63 2.60 -35.70
CA ASN A 290 21.76 3.79 -35.82
C ASN A 290 20.53 3.75 -34.87
N LEU A 291 20.76 3.40 -33.60
CA LEU A 291 19.71 3.25 -32.59
C LEU A 291 19.24 4.62 -32.10
N SER A 292 17.93 4.87 -32.15
CA SER A 292 17.34 6.16 -31.72
C SER A 292 17.28 6.34 -30.20
N ASP A 293 17.13 5.25 -29.44
CA ASP A 293 17.12 5.25 -27.96
C ASP A 293 17.80 3.97 -27.43
N PRO A 294 19.15 3.92 -27.50
CA PRO A 294 19.90 2.72 -27.17
C PRO A 294 19.81 2.38 -25.67
N PRO A 295 19.82 1.08 -25.31
CA PRO A 295 20.00 0.64 -23.93
C PRO A 295 21.27 1.23 -23.31
N LEU A 296 21.22 1.49 -21.99
CA LEU A 296 22.40 1.95 -21.26
C LEU A 296 23.48 0.87 -21.19
N ILE A 297 23.08 -0.39 -21.03
CA ILE A 297 23.98 -1.54 -20.94
C ILE A 297 23.81 -2.41 -22.19
N MET A 298 24.88 -2.59 -22.95
CA MET A 298 24.97 -3.47 -24.11
C MET A 298 26.28 -4.25 -24.03
N ARG A 299 26.23 -5.57 -24.22
CA ARG A 299 27.41 -6.42 -24.07
C ARG A 299 28.25 -6.40 -25.33
N ARG A 300 29.52 -5.99 -25.20
CA ARG A 300 30.52 -6.07 -26.26
C ARG A 300 31.06 -7.50 -26.34
N THR A 301 30.59 -8.28 -27.31
CA THR A 301 31.02 -9.68 -27.51
C THR A 301 32.33 -9.82 -28.28
N GLU A 302 32.69 -8.85 -29.13
CA GLU A 302 33.81 -9.00 -30.07
C GLU A 302 35.17 -8.47 -29.56
N SER A 303 35.20 -7.67 -28.49
CA SER A 303 36.44 -7.04 -28.04
C SER A 303 37.38 -7.94 -27.23
N PHE A 304 37.02 -9.21 -26.97
CA PHE A 304 37.80 -10.14 -26.14
C PHE A 304 37.96 -11.56 -26.69
N SER A 305 37.53 -11.81 -27.94
CA SER A 305 37.81 -13.08 -28.64
C SER A 305 39.26 -13.20 -29.12
N ARG A 306 40.09 -12.16 -28.99
CA ARG A 306 41.56 -12.29 -29.03
C ARG A 306 42.10 -12.51 -27.62
N LYS A 307 42.04 -13.76 -27.17
CA LYS A 307 43.08 -14.26 -26.26
C LYS A 307 44.37 -14.21 -27.07
N GLU A 308 45.20 -13.22 -26.75
CA GLU A 308 46.58 -13.15 -27.20
C GLU A 308 47.30 -14.42 -26.74
N GLU A 309 47.99 -15.01 -27.71
CA GLU A 309 49.00 -16.04 -27.53
C GLU A 309 50.07 -15.52 -26.56
N HIS A 310 50.12 -16.11 -25.36
CA HIS A 310 51.34 -16.21 -24.55
C HIS A 310 51.31 -17.54 -23.78
#